data_AF-A0A1H6LJG5-F1
#
_entry.id   AF-A0A1H6LJG5-F1
#
_cell.length_a   1.000
_cell.length_b   1.000
_cell.length_c   1.000
_cell.angle_alpha   90.00
_cell.angle_beta   90.00
_cell.angle_gamma   90.00
#
_symmetry.space_group_name_H-M   'P 1'
#
loop_
_entity.id
_entity.type
_entity.pdbx_description
1 polymer ?
#
loop_
_entity_poly.entity_id
_entity_poly.type
_entity_poly.pdbx_seq_one_letter_code
_entity_poly.pdbx_strand_id
1 'polypeptide(L)' 'MMSLEQYEAIGLWLGLGILYLFIVLAIRDVLKKSNAPKLGQFFVWLVLFLSPAVFIIKSVVPYFIE' A
#
# COMPACT_ATOMS: atom_id res chain seq x y z
N MET A 1 -4.97 28.81 -8.00
CA MET A 1 -6.19 27.98 -7.86
C MET A 1 -5.82 26.57 -8.31
N MET A 2 -6.16 25.53 -7.55
CA MET A 2 -5.96 24.14 -8.03
C MET A 2 -6.95 23.83 -9.16
N SER A 3 -6.54 23.02 -10.14
CA SER A 3 -7.45 22.54 -11.19
C SER A 3 -8.36 21.42 -10.66
N LEU A 4 -9.49 21.18 -11.34
CA LEU A 4 -10.40 20.09 -11.01
C LEU A 4 -9.68 18.73 -11.02
N GLU A 5 -8.84 18.48 -12.02
CA GLU A 5 -8.01 17.27 -12.14
C GLU A 5 -7.10 17.07 -10.93
N GLN A 6 -6.54 18.15 -10.36
CA GLN A 6 -5.71 18.08 -9.16
C GLN A 6 -6.51 17.67 -7.93
N TYR A 7 -7.75 18.16 -7.79
CA TYR A 7 -8.64 17.74 -6.71
C TYR A 7 -9.04 16.26 -6.83
N GLU A 8 -9.37 15.81 -8.03
CA GLU A 8 -9.69 14.40 -8.29
C GLU A 8 -8.49 13.49 -7.99
N ALA A 9 -7.30 13.88 -8.43
CA ALA A 9 -6.07 13.15 -8.14
C ALA A 9 -5.83 13.03 -6.63
N ILE A 10 -5.94 14.13 -5.86
CA ILE A 10 -5.79 14.09 -4.40
C ILE A 10 -6.83 13.17 -3.76
N GLY A 11 -8.10 13.27 -4.19
CA GLY A 11 -9.17 12.41 -3.70
C GLY A 11 -8.89 10.92 -3.98
N LEU A 12 -8.38 10.59 -5.16
CA LEU A 12 -8.00 9.24 -5.54
C LEU A 12 -6.85 8.71 -4.66
N TRP A 13 -5.78 9.48 -4.49
CA TRP A 13 -4.63 9.08 -3.67
C TRP A 13 -4.99 8.92 -2.19
N LEU A 14 -5.80 9.82 -1.64
CA LEU A 14 -6.30 9.72 -0.27
C LEU A 14 -7.23 8.51 -0.10
N GLY A 15 -8.16 8.31 -1.04
CA GLY A 15 -9.08 7.16 -1.02
C GLY A 15 -8.34 5.83 -1.07
N LEU A 16 -7.37 5.68 -1.98
CA LEU A 16 -6.51 4.50 -2.08
C LEU A 16 -5.65 4.32 -0.82
N GLY A 17 -5.12 5.41 -0.26
CA GLY A 17 -4.32 5.37 0.98
C GLY A 17 -5.14 4.88 2.18
N ILE A 18 -6.35 5.39 2.36
CA ILE A 18 -7.28 4.97 3.42
C ILE A 18 -7.70 3.51 3.21
N LEU A 19 -8.04 3.12 1.98
CA LEU A 19 -8.38 1.73 1.65
C LEU A 19 -7.23 0.77 1.98
N TYR A 20 -6.01 1.12 1.58
CA TYR A 20 -4.82 0.32 1.88
C TYR A 20 -4.57 0.21 3.39
N LEU A 21 -4.77 1.30 4.13
CA LEU A 21 -4.70 1.29 5.59
C LEU A 21 -5.70 0.31 6.20
N PHE A 22 -6.96 0.30 5.73
CA PHE A 22 -7.95 -0.66 6.21
C PHE A 22 -7.58 -2.12 5.87
N ILE A 23 -6.99 -2.37 4.70
CA ILE A 23 -6.49 -3.69 4.34
C ILE A 23 -5.39 -4.13 5.31
N VAL A 24 -4.40 -3.26 5.59
CA VAL A 24 -3.32 -3.54 6.55
C VAL A 24 -3.88 -3.86 7.93
N LEU A 25 -4.86 -3.08 8.40
CA LEU A 25 -5.50 -3.31 9.70
C LEU A 25 -6.26 -4.64 9.72
N ALA A 26 -7.04 -4.93 8.67
CA ALA A 26 -7.79 -6.18 8.55
C ALA A 26 -6.88 -7.41 8.53
N ILE A 27 -5.79 -7.36 7.74
CA ILE A 27 -4.79 -8.43 7.69
C ILE A 27 -4.14 -8.62 9.06
N ARG A 28 -3.75 -7.53 9.73
CA ARG A 28 -3.17 -7.61 11.07
C ARG A 28 -4.12 -8.28 12.06
N ASP A 29 -5.42 -8.00 11.98
CA ASP A 29 -6.42 -8.64 12.82
C ASP A 29 -6.58 -10.13 12.49
N VAL A 30 -6.67 -10.49 11.21
CA VAL A 30 -6.73 -11.89 10.74
C VAL A 30 -5.49 -12.69 11.17
N LEU A 31 -4.29 -12.12 11.07
CA LEU A 31 -3.06 -12.79 11.48
C LEU A 31 -3.02 -13.04 12.99
N LYS A 32 -3.54 -12.12 13.80
CA LYS A 32 -3.67 -12.31 15.26
C LYS A 32 -4.69 -13.39 15.60
N LYS A 33 -5.80 -13.48 14.85
CA LYS A 33 -6.88 -14.42 15.15
C LYS A 33 -6.66 -15.84 14.59
N SER A 34 -5.91 -15.97 13.51
CA SER A 34 -5.76 -17.23 12.77
C SER A 34 -4.75 -18.22 13.36
N ASN A 35 -4.00 -17.87 14.42
CA ASN A 35 -2.88 -18.69 14.93
C ASN A 35 -1.91 -19.14 13.83
N ALA A 36 -1.79 -18.35 12.76
CA ALA A 36 -0.99 -18.73 11.59
C ALA A 36 0.49 -18.91 11.98
N PRO A 37 1.18 -19.93 11.45
CA PRO A 37 2.61 -20.12 11.71
C PRO A 37 3.40 -18.90 11.23
N LYS A 38 4.51 -18.59 11.90
CA LYS A 38 5.32 -17.38 11.64
C LYS A 38 5.72 -17.22 10.16
N LEU A 39 5.98 -18.34 9.48
CA LEU A 39 6.30 -18.35 8.04
C LEU A 39 5.13 -17.83 7.18
N GLY A 40 3.90 -18.24 7.48
CA GLY A 40 2.71 -17.76 6.77
C GLY A 40 2.47 -16.27 7.01
N GLN A 41 2.65 -15.81 8.26
CA GLN A 41 2.55 -14.39 8.59
C GLN A 41 3.58 -13.56 7.79
N PHE A 42 4.81 -14.07 7.66
CA PHE A 42 5.87 -13.41 6.89
C PHE A 42 5.46 -13.23 5.42
N PHE A 43 4.97 -14.28 4.75
CA PHE A 43 4.55 -14.18 3.35
C PHE A 43 3.36 -13.23 3.14
N VAL A 44 2.41 -13.20 4.06
CA VAL A 44 1.28 -12.26 4.00
C VAL A 44 1.78 -10.82 4.03
N TRP A 45 2.70 -10.50 4.96
CA TRP A 45 3.30 -9.16 5.01
C TRP A 45 4.16 -8.85 3.79
N LEU A 46 4.94 -9.81 3.30
CA LEU A 46 5.77 -9.65 2.11
C LEU A 46 4.93 -9.31 0.88
N VAL A 47 3.88 -10.09 0.60
CA VAL A 47 3.02 -9.89 -0.57
C VAL A 47 2.21 -8.61 -0.45
N LEU A 48 1.74 -8.26 0.76
CA LEU A 48 1.00 -7.02 1.02
C LEU A 48 1.84 -5.78 0.66
N PHE A 49 3.12 -5.76 1.07
CA PHE A 49 4.01 -4.62 0.79
C PHE A 49 4.66 -4.66 -0.60
N LEU A 50 4.58 -5.78 -1.32
CA LEU A 50 5.21 -5.92 -2.63
C LEU A 50 4.63 -4.92 -3.65
N SER A 51 3.31 -4.77 -3.68
CA SER A 51 2.63 -3.83 -4.59
C SER A 51 3.07 -2.38 -4.39
N PRO A 52 2.97 -1.78 -3.18
CA PRO A 52 3.44 -0.42 -2.97
C PRO A 52 4.96 -0.29 -3.12
N ALA A 53 5.76 -1.30 -2.78
CA ALA A 53 7.20 -1.26 -3.00
C ALA A 53 7.56 -1.13 -4.48
N VAL A 54 6.92 -1.90 -5.37
CA VAL A 54 7.12 -1.79 -6.82
C VAL A 54 6.68 -0.43 -7.34
N PHE A 55 5.57 0.10 -6.83
CA PHE A 55 5.09 1.44 -7.20
C PHE A 55 6.10 2.53 -6.83
N ILE A 56 6.65 2.47 -5.61
CA ILE A 56 7.68 3.41 -5.13
C ILE A 56 8.96 3.29 -5.97
N ILE A 57 9.41 2.06 -6.27
CA ILE A 57 10.60 1.86 -7.12
C ILE A 57 10.37 2.51 -8.49
N LYS A 58 9.20 2.28 -9.11
CA LYS A 58 8.88 2.88 -10.41
C LYS A 58 8.78 4.39 -10.38
N SER A 59 8.33 5.00 -9.28
CA SER A 59 8.22 6.47 -9.18
C SER A 59 9.53 7.15 -8.81
N VAL A 60 10.38 6.50 -8.03
CA VAL A 60 11.59 7.09 -7.45
C VAL A 60 12.83 6.85 -8.33
N VAL A 61 13.00 5.66 -8.90
CA VAL A 61 14.20 5.32 -9.67
C VAL A 61 14.43 6.25 -10.87
N PRO A 62 13.40 6.65 -11.66
CA PRO A 62 13.60 7.60 -12.76
C PRO A 62 14.25 8.91 -12.31
N TYR A 63 13.92 9.41 -11.11
CA TYR A 63 14.48 10.67 -10.59
C TYR A 63 16.00 10.63 -10.32
N PHE A 64 16.60 9.43 -10.23
CA PHE A 64 18.04 9.27 -9.97
C PHE A 64 18.85 8.83 -11.19
N ILE A 65 18.19 8.27 -12.20
CA ILE A 65 18.85 7.73 -13.41
C ILE A 65 18.69 8.67 -14.61
N GLU A 66 17.66 9.52 -14.59
CA GLU A 66 17.38 10.56 -15.59
C GLU A 66 17.81 11.95 -15.07
#